data_AF-A0A7S0NHJ7-F1
#
_entry.id   AF-A0A7S0NHJ7-F1
#
_cell.length_a   1.000
_cell.length_b   1.000
_cell.length_c   1.000
_cell.angle_alpha   90.00
_cell.angle_beta   90.00
_cell.angle_gamma   90.00
#
_symmetry.space_group_name_H-M   'P 1'
#
loop_
_entity.id
_entity.type
_entity.pdbx_description
1 polymer ?
#
loop_
_entity_poly.entity_id
_entity_poly.type
_entity_poly.pdbx_seq_one_letter_code
_entity_poly.pdbx_strand_id
1 'polypeptide(L)'
;MQDDLLLSEDAAVIKHSVAAGSTTAGLSILSENYHVDVESVRFTDAKIGTTTDADLITLADDSLSIKGTLDTTGYIKVASTKFTVDATGNTYADGTLGVKGVSTLQDDLLLSEDAAVIKHSVA
;
A
#
# COMPACT_ATOMS: atom_id res chain seq x y z
N MET A 1 -25.74 25.85 23.34
CA MET A 1 -25.41 24.42 23.48
C MET A 1 -23.93 24.31 23.18
N GLN A 2 -23.19 23.43 23.86
CA GLN A 2 -21.78 23.27 23.53
C GLN A 2 -21.73 22.36 22.30
N ASP A 3 -21.12 22.84 21.22
CA ASP A 3 -21.13 22.13 19.93
C ASP A 3 -20.15 20.94 19.96
N ASP A 4 -19.20 20.94 20.89
CA ASP A 4 -18.12 19.95 20.99
C ASP A 4 -18.40 18.84 22.01
N LEU A 5 -17.95 17.63 21.68
CA LEU A 5 -17.80 16.54 22.63
C LEU A 5 -16.40 16.56 23.24
N LEU A 6 -16.29 16.95 24.53
CA LEU A 6 -15.02 16.97 25.25
C LEU A 6 -14.76 15.63 25.98
N LEU A 7 -13.62 15.00 25.70
CA LEU A 7 -13.10 13.84 26.40
C LEU A 7 -11.81 14.23 27.14
N SER A 8 -11.94 14.64 28.41
CA SER A 8 -10.89 15.38 29.14
C SER A 8 -9.90 14.51 29.94
N GLU A 9 -10.12 13.20 30.02
CA GLU A 9 -9.21 12.29 30.73
C GLU A 9 -8.03 11.91 29.83
N ASP A 10 -6.86 11.67 30.43
CA ASP A 10 -5.64 11.27 29.72
C ASP A 10 -5.84 10.02 28.82
N ALA A 11 -6.76 9.13 29.21
CA ALA A 11 -7.10 7.90 28.51
C ALA A 11 -8.61 7.70 28.36
N ALA A 12 -9.33 8.73 27.89
CA ALA A 12 -10.75 8.60 27.59
C ALA A 12 -11.01 7.57 26.46
N VAL A 13 -12.04 6.73 26.62
CA VAL A 13 -12.37 5.64 25.68
C VAL A 13 -13.82 5.72 25.24
N ILE A 14 -14.06 5.63 23.93
CA ILE A 14 -15.38 5.30 23.37
C ILE A 14 -15.40 3.79 23.13
N LYS A 15 -16.18 3.04 23.92
CA LYS A 15 -16.23 1.58 23.84
C LYS A 15 -17.49 1.12 23.09
N HIS A 16 -17.27 0.40 21.99
CA HIS A 16 -18.31 -0.39 21.33
C HIS A 16 -18.10 -1.87 21.64
N SER A 17 -19.16 -2.58 22.03
CA SER A 17 -19.13 -4.01 22.34
C SER A 17 -20.28 -4.72 21.65
N VAL A 18 -19.97 -5.79 20.94
CA VAL A 18 -20.92 -6.58 20.14
C VAL A 18 -20.98 -8.01 20.68
N ALA A 19 -22.08 -8.71 20.41
CA ALA A 19 -22.14 -10.15 20.67
C ALA A 19 -21.13 -10.89 19.78
N ALA A 20 -20.50 -11.94 20.34
CA ALA A 20 -19.56 -12.78 19.60
C ALA A 20 -20.23 -13.35 18.33
N GLY A 21 -19.51 -13.29 17.20
CA GLY A 21 -19.99 -13.82 15.92
C GLY A 21 -20.76 -12.84 15.03
N SER A 22 -20.92 -11.58 15.43
CA SER A 22 -21.45 -10.55 14.51
C SER A 22 -20.43 -10.18 13.44
N THR A 23 -20.82 -10.28 12.16
CA THR A 23 -19.99 -9.89 11.01
C THR A 23 -20.29 -8.48 10.49
N THR A 24 -21.33 -7.83 11.03
CA THR A 24 -21.82 -6.53 10.55
C THR A 24 -21.88 -5.45 11.64
N ALA A 25 -21.57 -5.78 12.88
CA ALA A 25 -21.57 -4.81 13.96
C ALA A 25 -20.22 -4.08 14.05
N GLY A 26 -20.26 -2.76 14.09
CA GLY A 26 -19.09 -1.88 14.19
C GLY A 26 -19.46 -0.51 14.77
N LEU A 27 -18.45 0.28 15.14
CA LEU A 27 -18.66 1.68 15.51
C LEU A 27 -18.67 2.53 14.24
N SER A 28 -19.85 3.03 13.86
CA SER A 28 -19.99 3.96 12.73
C SER A 28 -19.78 5.40 13.20
N ILE A 29 -18.86 6.12 12.57
CA ILE A 29 -18.67 7.56 12.71
C ILE A 29 -18.81 8.16 11.30
N LEU A 30 -19.90 8.88 11.04
CA LEU A 30 -20.27 9.34 9.69
C LEU A 30 -20.50 10.85 9.68
N SER A 31 -19.96 11.52 8.67
CA SER A 31 -20.36 12.85 8.25
C SER A 31 -20.97 12.75 6.85
N GLU A 32 -22.20 13.20 6.67
CA GLU A 32 -22.88 13.11 5.36
C GLU A 32 -22.34 14.11 4.33
N ASN A 33 -21.72 15.20 4.79
CA ASN A 33 -21.37 16.34 3.94
C ASN A 33 -19.87 16.65 3.91
N TYR A 34 -19.07 16.18 4.87
CA TYR A 34 -17.64 16.51 4.99
C TYR A 34 -16.81 15.31 5.46
N HIS A 35 -15.77 15.56 6.25
CA HIS A 35 -14.83 14.59 6.77
C HIS A 35 -14.98 14.42 8.28
N VAL A 36 -14.36 13.36 8.80
CA VAL A 36 -14.04 13.21 10.22
C VAL A 36 -12.58 13.61 10.36
N ASP A 37 -12.30 14.71 11.05
CA ASP A 37 -10.93 15.11 11.36
C ASP A 37 -10.36 14.22 12.45
N VAL A 38 -9.17 13.68 12.21
CA VAL A 38 -8.42 12.85 13.17
C VAL A 38 -6.97 13.31 13.20
N GLU A 39 -6.50 13.67 14.39
CA GLU A 39 -5.10 14.09 14.58
C GLU A 39 -4.13 12.92 14.38
N SER A 40 -4.50 11.73 14.84
CA SER A 40 -3.66 10.53 14.74
C SER A 40 -4.53 9.29 14.64
N VAL A 41 -4.14 8.40 13.72
CA VAL A 41 -4.75 7.07 13.58
C VAL A 41 -3.72 6.03 14.03
N ARG A 42 -4.12 5.17 14.97
CA ARG A 42 -3.33 4.02 15.44
C ARG A 42 -4.24 2.81 15.54
N PHE A 43 -3.76 1.67 15.07
CA PHE A 43 -4.46 0.40 15.16
C PHE A 43 -3.78 -0.49 16.20
N THR A 44 -4.57 -1.16 17.02
CA THR A 44 -4.05 -2.18 17.96
C THR A 44 -3.95 -3.55 17.30
N ASP A 45 -4.85 -3.84 16.36
CA ASP A 45 -4.71 -4.97 15.44
C ASP A 45 -3.90 -4.54 14.20
N ALA A 46 -3.21 -5.49 13.60
CA ALA A 46 -2.31 -5.29 12.48
C ALA A 46 -3.03 -5.16 11.13
N LYS A 47 -4.34 -5.42 11.09
CA LYS A 47 -5.07 -5.69 9.85
C LYS A 47 -6.07 -4.58 9.51
N ILE A 48 -6.13 -4.23 8.23
CA ILE A 48 -7.17 -3.36 7.66
C ILE A 48 -7.76 -4.09 6.46
N GLY A 49 -9.08 -4.24 6.44
CA GLY A 49 -9.77 -4.98 5.40
C GLY A 49 -11.28 -4.82 5.41
N THR A 50 -11.94 -5.57 4.55
CA THR A 50 -13.40 -5.65 4.47
C THR A 50 -13.93 -6.75 5.39
N THR A 51 -15.25 -6.85 5.53
CA THR A 51 -15.90 -7.92 6.29
C THR A 51 -15.50 -9.32 5.84
N THR A 52 -15.26 -9.52 4.54
CA THR A 52 -14.95 -10.85 3.96
C THR A 52 -13.46 -11.07 3.71
N ASP A 53 -12.66 -10.01 3.74
CA ASP A 53 -11.22 -10.08 3.58
C ASP A 53 -10.54 -9.09 4.53
N ALA A 54 -10.24 -9.56 5.73
CA ALA A 54 -9.78 -8.71 6.83
C ALA A 54 -8.32 -8.25 6.67
N ASP A 55 -7.51 -8.92 5.84
CA ASP A 55 -6.05 -8.71 5.74
C ASP A 55 -5.57 -8.14 4.41
N LEU A 56 -6.40 -7.31 3.76
CA LEU A 56 -6.01 -6.57 2.55
C LEU A 56 -4.73 -5.75 2.76
N ILE A 57 -4.63 -5.10 3.92
CA ILE A 57 -3.42 -4.47 4.43
C ILE A 57 -3.05 -5.14 5.76
N THR A 58 -1.79 -5.57 5.87
CA THR A 58 -1.23 -6.09 7.13
C THR A 58 0.01 -5.29 7.51
N LEU A 59 -0.02 -4.71 8.71
CA LEU A 59 1.09 -4.00 9.34
C LEU A 59 1.90 -4.96 10.19
N ALA A 60 3.22 -4.88 10.10
CA ALA A 60 4.12 -5.59 10.99
C ALA A 60 5.32 -4.68 11.32
N ASP A 61 6.15 -5.12 12.25
CA ASP A 61 7.39 -4.41 12.55
C ASP A 61 8.20 -4.26 11.26
N ASP A 62 8.54 -3.01 10.93
CA ASP A 62 9.29 -2.59 9.75
C ASP A 62 8.72 -3.03 8.39
N SER A 63 7.44 -3.46 8.31
CA SER A 63 6.87 -3.93 7.04
C SER A 63 5.36 -3.69 6.90
N LEU A 64 4.94 -3.63 5.63
CA LEU A 64 3.56 -3.50 5.19
C LEU A 64 3.34 -4.52 4.07
N SER A 65 2.32 -5.35 4.20
CA SER A 65 1.85 -6.22 3.12
C SER A 65 0.54 -5.69 2.53
N ILE A 66 0.47 -5.69 1.20
CA ILE A 66 -0.75 -5.40 0.44
C ILE A 66 -1.08 -6.69 -0.32
N LYS A 67 -2.22 -7.31 0.00
CA LYS A 67 -2.66 -8.58 -0.60
C LYS A 67 -3.16 -8.42 -2.04
N GLY A 68 -3.60 -7.21 -2.40
CA GLY A 68 -4.07 -6.84 -3.74
C GLY A 68 -3.05 -6.06 -4.55
N THR A 69 -3.54 -5.26 -5.50
CA THR A 69 -2.72 -4.36 -6.32
C THR A 69 -2.55 -3.00 -5.63
N LEU A 70 -1.36 -2.43 -5.72
CA LEU A 70 -1.12 -1.01 -5.42
C LEU A 70 -1.19 -0.21 -6.72
N ASP A 71 -2.22 0.60 -6.89
CA ASP A 71 -2.38 1.54 -8.01
C ASP A 71 -2.04 2.96 -7.55
N THR A 72 -1.16 3.64 -8.29
CA THR A 72 -0.70 4.99 -7.97
C THR A 72 -0.63 5.84 -9.24
N THR A 73 -1.12 7.08 -9.18
CA THR A 73 -1.04 8.02 -10.30
C THR A 73 0.33 8.70 -10.43
N GLY A 74 1.14 8.65 -9.37
CA GLY A 74 2.47 9.26 -9.29
C GLY A 74 3.60 8.23 -9.17
N TYR A 75 4.78 8.71 -8.80
CA TYR A 75 5.95 7.85 -8.61
C TYR A 75 5.92 7.11 -7.26
N ILE A 76 6.30 5.84 -7.28
CA ILE A 76 6.68 5.10 -6.06
C ILE A 76 8.14 5.41 -5.76
N LYS A 77 8.40 6.19 -4.71
CA LYS A 77 9.76 6.43 -4.22
C LYS A 77 10.13 5.39 -3.18
N VAL A 78 11.16 4.62 -3.47
CA VAL A 78 11.78 3.68 -2.53
C VAL A 78 13.16 4.18 -2.10
N ALA A 79 13.67 3.66 -0.99
CA ALA A 79 15.07 3.86 -0.64
C ALA A 79 15.97 3.27 -1.74
N SER A 80 17.10 3.93 -1.98
CA SER A 80 18.10 3.44 -2.93
C SER A 80 18.43 1.96 -2.65
N THR A 81 18.57 1.17 -3.71
CA THR A 81 18.84 -0.29 -3.67
C THR A 81 17.80 -1.15 -2.95
N LYS A 82 16.63 -0.60 -2.58
CA LYS A 82 15.58 -1.34 -1.84
C LYS A 82 14.37 -1.72 -2.70
N PHE A 83 14.35 -1.31 -3.98
CA PHE A 83 13.38 -1.86 -4.91
C PHE A 83 13.87 -3.20 -5.45
N THR A 84 13.21 -4.26 -5.04
CA THR A 84 13.39 -5.61 -5.58
C THR A 84 12.03 -6.08 -6.10
N VAL A 85 11.99 -6.53 -7.34
CA VAL A 85 10.81 -7.22 -7.89
C VAL A 85 11.12 -8.71 -7.84
N ASP A 86 10.74 -9.35 -6.73
CA ASP A 86 10.80 -10.80 -6.57
C ASP A 86 9.44 -11.41 -6.94
N ALA A 87 9.05 -11.22 -8.20
CA ALA A 87 7.82 -11.76 -8.73
C ALA A 87 8.08 -13.13 -9.35
N THR A 88 7.19 -14.09 -9.11
CA THR A 88 7.13 -15.34 -9.89
C THR A 88 6.59 -15.12 -11.31
N GLY A 89 6.16 -13.89 -11.63
CA GLY A 89 5.62 -13.47 -12.93
C GLY A 89 6.47 -12.40 -13.62
N ASN A 90 5.90 -11.78 -14.65
CA ASN A 90 6.59 -10.80 -15.48
C ASN A 90 6.74 -9.44 -14.78
N THR A 91 7.88 -8.78 -14.99
CA THR A 91 8.00 -7.33 -14.78
C THR A 91 7.65 -6.64 -16.10
N TYR A 92 6.55 -5.88 -16.12
CA TYR A 92 6.13 -5.11 -17.30
C TYR A 92 6.39 -3.62 -17.06
N ALA A 93 7.06 -2.97 -18.00
CA ALA A 93 7.23 -1.52 -18.04
C ALA A 93 6.60 -1.02 -19.35
N ASP A 94 5.51 -0.25 -19.24
CA ASP A 94 4.81 0.35 -20.40
C ASP A 94 5.69 1.40 -21.11
N GLY A 95 6.63 2.00 -20.37
CA GLY A 95 7.60 2.96 -20.89
C GLY A 95 9.03 2.42 -21.00
N THR A 96 10.00 3.33 -21.09
CA THR A 96 11.42 2.97 -21.17
C THR A 96 11.98 2.57 -19.79
N LEU A 97 12.73 1.48 -19.75
CA LEU A 97 13.54 1.09 -18.59
C LEU A 97 14.94 1.69 -18.68
N GLY A 98 15.28 2.59 -17.75
CA GLY A 98 16.63 3.16 -17.62
C GLY A 98 17.47 2.41 -16.59
N VAL A 99 18.62 1.86 -17.00
CA VAL A 99 19.56 1.17 -16.10
C VAL A 99 20.89 1.92 -16.10
N LYS A 100 21.31 2.42 -14.94
CA LYS A 100 22.61 3.14 -14.80
C LYS A 100 23.81 2.21 -14.65
N GLY A 101 23.57 1.02 -14.10
CA GLY A 101 24.59 -0.01 -13.89
C GLY A 101 24.55 -1.09 -14.98
N VAL A 102 25.26 -2.18 -14.72
CA VAL A 102 25.22 -3.38 -15.56
C VAL A 102 23.85 -4.05 -15.40
N SER A 103 23.24 -4.43 -16.52
CA SER A 103 22.10 -5.34 -16.56
C SER A 103 22.59 -6.74 -16.94
N THR A 104 22.06 -7.78 -16.29
CA THR A 104 22.33 -9.18 -16.59
C THR A 104 21.03 -9.92 -16.86
N LEU A 105 20.93 -10.61 -17.99
CA LEU A 105 19.82 -11.50 -18.32
C LEU A 105 20.37 -12.94 -18.27
N GLN A 106 19.71 -13.81 -17.51
CA GLN A 106 20.16 -15.21 -17.36
C GLN A 106 19.77 -16.08 -18.55
N ASP A 107 18.79 -15.63 -19.33
CA ASP A 107 18.26 -16.31 -20.50
C ASP A 107 18.24 -15.31 -21.68
N ASP A 108 17.45 -15.61 -22.71
CA ASP A 108 17.37 -14.83 -23.94
C ASP A 108 16.86 -13.39 -23.74
N LEU A 109 17.42 -12.50 -24.57
CA LEU A 109 16.86 -11.17 -24.83
C LEU A 109 16.15 -11.19 -26.19
N LEU A 110 14.83 -11.07 -26.19
CA LEU A 110 14.04 -10.91 -27.40
C LEU A 110 13.86 -9.42 -27.73
N LEU A 111 14.22 -9.04 -28.96
CA LEU A 111 13.99 -7.71 -29.52
C LEU A 111 13.10 -7.84 -30.75
N SER A 112 11.81 -7.53 -30.60
CA SER A 112 10.76 -7.89 -31.58
C SER A 112 10.54 -6.90 -32.71
N GLU A 113 11.10 -5.69 -32.63
CA GLU A 113 10.93 -4.66 -33.66
C GLU A 113 11.96 -4.80 -34.79
N ASP A 114 11.54 -4.52 -36.03
CA ASP A 114 12.36 -4.67 -37.26
C ASP A 114 13.72 -3.94 -37.20
N ALA A 115 13.83 -2.88 -36.38
CA ALA A 115 15.01 -2.04 -36.25
C ALA A 115 15.52 -1.95 -34.79
N ALA A 116 15.49 -3.05 -34.04
CA ALA A 116 16.09 -3.07 -32.72
C ALA A 116 17.62 -2.91 -32.78
N VAL A 117 18.14 -1.80 -32.25
CA VAL A 117 19.58 -1.48 -32.25
C VAL A 117 20.15 -1.52 -30.84
N ILE A 118 21.14 -2.37 -30.62
CA ILE A 118 22.02 -2.31 -29.44
C ILE A 118 23.23 -1.44 -29.81
N LYS A 119 23.33 -0.24 -29.22
CA LYS A 119 24.51 0.62 -29.38
C LYS A 119 25.42 0.44 -28.18
N HIS A 120 26.63 -0.06 -28.42
CA HIS A 120 27.71 -0.01 -27.46
C HIS A 120 28.65 1.14 -27.83
N SER A 121 28.86 2.08 -26.91
CA SER A 121 29.94 3.06 -27.01
C SER A 121 31.14 2.51 -26.24
N VAL A 122 32.21 2.18 -26.96
CA VAL A 122 33.54 2.04 -26.32
C VAL A 122 33.86 3.37 -25.65
N ALA A 123 34.39 3.31 -24.42
CA ALA A 123 35.06 4.46 -23.81
C ALA A 123 36.33 4.80 -24.59
#